data_AF-A0A520PQ44-F1
#
_entry.id   AF-A0A520PQ44-F1
#
_cell.length_a   1.000
_cell.length_b   1.000
_cell.length_c   1.000
_cell.angle_alpha   90.00
_cell.angle_beta   90.00
_cell.angle_gamma   90.00
#
_symmetry.space_group_name_H-M   'P 1'
#
loop_
_entity.id
_entity.type
_entity.pdbx_description
1 polymer ?
#
loop_
_entity_poly.entity_id
_entity_poly.type
_entity_poly.pdbx_seq_one_letter_code
_entity_poly.pdbx_strand_id
1 'polypeptide(L)'
;YEMRYDENGKKIKEFVLNQEPYNNSSILLAGKNFGCGSSREHAPWALLDFGIKCIIAPSFADIFYNNCFKNGMLPVVLDEKKIEELVQYSKRKENIEINLTEQQIIFGNKRIEFEIDSFKKECLLNGLDDIALSLEQSEKISSYENQLKKNKPWVN
;
A
#
# COMPACT_ATOMS: atom_id res chain seq x y z
N TYR A 1 -1.86 14.17 -13.39
CA TYR A 1 -2.87 15.11 -13.93
C TYR A 1 -2.83 15.10 -15.45
N GLU A 2 -1.68 15.39 -16.06
CA GLU A 2 -1.47 15.44 -17.53
C GLU A 2 -1.84 14.16 -18.30
N MET A 3 -1.71 12.98 -17.69
CA MET A 3 -2.13 11.72 -18.33
C MET A 3 -3.65 11.48 -18.30
N ARG A 4 -4.39 12.21 -17.45
CA ARG A 4 -5.82 11.97 -17.18
C ARG A 4 -6.72 13.06 -17.76
N TYR A 5 -6.21 14.27 -17.90
CA TYR A 5 -6.94 15.44 -18.39
C TYR A 5 -6.17 16.07 -19.54
N ASP A 6 -6.88 16.47 -20.59
CA ASP A 6 -6.31 17.28 -21.67
C ASP A 6 -6.07 18.73 -21.21
N GLU A 7 -5.47 19.55 -22.08
CA GLU A 7 -5.17 20.97 -21.82
C GLU A 7 -6.44 21.80 -21.51
N ASN A 8 -7.63 21.28 -21.82
CA ASN A 8 -8.92 21.89 -21.54
C ASN A 8 -9.59 21.34 -20.27
N GLY A 9 -8.89 20.50 -19.49
CA GLY A 9 -9.41 19.90 -18.26
C GLY A 9 -10.41 18.76 -18.50
N LYS A 10 -10.53 18.25 -19.72
CA LYS A 10 -11.45 17.16 -20.05
C LYS A 10 -10.77 15.80 -19.89
N LYS A 11 -11.50 14.82 -19.34
CA LYS A 11 -10.98 13.46 -19.13
C LYS A 11 -10.56 12.81 -20.45
N ILE A 12 -9.31 12.39 -20.56
CA ILE A 12 -8.76 11.65 -21.70
C ILE A 12 -9.37 10.25 -21.69
N LYS A 13 -10.14 9.90 -22.72
CA LYS A 13 -10.83 8.60 -22.82
C LYS A 13 -9.88 7.42 -23.01
N GLU A 14 -8.69 7.68 -23.55
CA GLU A 14 -7.64 6.68 -23.77
C GLU A 14 -6.93 6.26 -22.48
N PHE A 15 -7.07 7.05 -21.40
CA PHE A 15 -6.48 6.70 -20.12
C PHE A 15 -7.27 5.59 -19.43
N VAL A 16 -6.58 4.51 -19.07
CA VAL A 16 -7.20 3.29 -18.53
C VAL A 16 -8.11 3.56 -17.32
N LEU A 17 -7.69 4.40 -16.38
CA LEU A 17 -8.48 4.73 -15.18
C LEU A 17 -9.68 5.67 -15.45
N ASN A 18 -9.90 6.10 -16.70
CA ASN A 18 -11.10 6.81 -17.10
C ASN A 18 -12.12 5.89 -17.80
N GLN A 19 -11.77 4.62 -18.07
CA GLN A 19 -12.63 3.66 -18.75
C GLN A 19 -13.34 2.74 -17.74
N GLU A 20 -14.59 2.35 -18.02
CA GLU A 20 -15.29 1.37 -17.19
C GLU A 20 -14.84 -0.08 -17.53
N PRO A 21 -14.57 -0.93 -16.52
CA PRO A 21 -14.80 -0.75 -15.08
C PRO A 21 -13.59 -0.21 -14.29
N TYR A 22 -12.50 0.14 -14.98
CA TYR A 22 -11.23 0.53 -14.36
C TYR A 22 -11.29 1.86 -13.60
N ASN A 23 -12.27 2.70 -13.87
CA ASN A 23 -12.53 3.95 -13.16
C ASN A 23 -12.81 3.80 -11.66
N ASN A 24 -13.21 2.60 -11.21
CA ASN A 24 -13.46 2.26 -9.81
C ASN A 24 -12.45 1.22 -9.28
N SER A 25 -11.30 1.06 -9.96
CA SER A 25 -10.29 0.10 -9.53
C SER A 25 -9.66 0.49 -8.20
N SER A 26 -9.49 -0.48 -7.31
CA SER A 26 -8.78 -0.35 -6.05
C SER A 26 -7.35 -0.92 -6.12
N ILE A 27 -7.00 -1.59 -7.22
CA ILE A 27 -5.70 -2.22 -7.45
C ILE A 27 -5.07 -1.60 -8.70
N LEU A 28 -3.82 -1.18 -8.58
CA LEU A 28 -3.04 -0.64 -9.69
C LEU A 28 -1.91 -1.60 -10.06
N LEU A 29 -1.88 -2.05 -11.31
CA LEU A 29 -0.74 -2.78 -11.87
C LEU A 29 0.21 -1.78 -12.52
N ALA A 30 1.48 -1.79 -12.12
CA ALA A 30 2.49 -0.84 -12.56
C ALA A 30 3.77 -1.53 -13.07
N GLY A 31 4.59 -0.76 -13.80
CA GLY A 31 5.87 -1.21 -14.33
C GLY A 31 7.04 -1.05 -13.35
N LYS A 32 8.24 -1.39 -13.82
CA LYS A 32 9.50 -1.24 -13.05
C LYS A 32 9.70 0.20 -12.58
N ASN A 33 10.33 0.35 -11.41
CA ASN A 33 10.71 1.61 -10.79
C ASN A 33 9.52 2.55 -10.60
N PHE A 34 8.38 2.00 -10.18
CA PHE A 34 7.21 2.81 -9.91
C PHE A 34 7.45 3.76 -8.74
N GLY A 35 7.03 5.02 -8.88
CA GLY A 35 7.35 6.07 -7.93
C GLY A 35 8.78 6.61 -8.04
N CYS A 36 9.52 6.28 -9.11
CA CYS A 36 10.83 6.86 -9.38
C CYS A 36 10.69 8.36 -9.69
N GLY A 37 11.17 9.19 -8.76
CA GLY A 37 11.14 10.64 -8.84
C GLY A 37 11.52 11.25 -7.50
N SER A 38 11.99 12.49 -7.51
CA SER A 38 12.32 13.23 -6.28
C SER A 38 11.09 13.30 -5.37
N SER A 39 11.21 12.78 -4.16
CA SER A 39 10.27 12.84 -3.02
C SER A 39 9.00 13.68 -3.26
N ARG A 40 8.01 13.08 -3.92
CA ARG A 40 6.65 13.65 -4.01
C ARG A 40 5.76 12.83 -3.13
N GLU A 41 5.72 13.16 -1.84
CA GLU A 41 4.78 12.59 -0.85
C GLU A 41 3.31 12.72 -1.29
N HIS A 42 3.04 13.62 -2.23
CA HIS A 42 1.73 13.82 -2.85
C HIS A 42 1.33 12.71 -3.82
N ALA A 43 2.27 11.88 -4.32
CA ALA A 43 1.96 10.85 -5.30
C ALA A 43 1.15 9.67 -4.71
N PRO A 44 1.48 9.13 -3.53
CA PRO A 44 0.61 8.18 -2.82
C PRO A 44 -0.77 8.76 -2.51
N TRP A 45 -0.85 10.03 -2.07
CA TRP A 45 -2.13 10.68 -1.77
C TRP A 45 -3.04 10.78 -2.99
N ALA A 46 -2.51 11.15 -4.16
CA ALA A 46 -3.30 11.19 -5.39
C ALA A 46 -3.87 9.82 -5.79
N LEU A 47 -3.16 8.72 -5.47
CA LEU A 47 -3.64 7.36 -5.70
C LEU A 47 -4.69 6.95 -4.67
N LEU A 48 -4.48 7.32 -3.41
CA LEU A 48 -5.42 7.08 -2.32
C LEU A 48 -6.74 7.84 -2.53
N ASP A 49 -6.67 9.11 -2.93
CA ASP A 49 -7.82 9.96 -3.27
C ASP A 49 -8.62 9.39 -4.45
N PHE A 50 -7.94 8.70 -5.38
CA PHE A 50 -8.61 7.97 -6.45
C PHE A 50 -9.32 6.70 -5.94
N GLY A 51 -8.89 6.16 -4.79
CA GLY A 51 -9.40 4.91 -4.21
C GLY A 51 -8.48 3.71 -4.41
N ILE A 52 -7.25 3.90 -4.90
CA ILE A 52 -6.26 2.82 -4.98
C ILE A 52 -5.81 2.46 -3.57
N LYS A 53 -5.92 1.18 -3.23
CA LYS A 53 -5.48 0.61 -1.95
C LYS A 53 -4.26 -0.29 -2.10
N CYS A 54 -4.07 -0.90 -3.27
CA CYS A 54 -2.93 -1.77 -3.54
C CYS A 54 -2.27 -1.42 -4.87
N ILE A 55 -0.93 -1.48 -4.90
CA ILE A 55 -0.12 -1.29 -6.10
C ILE A 55 0.76 -2.51 -6.26
N ILE A 56 0.78 -3.11 -7.45
CA ILE A 56 1.61 -4.26 -7.77
C ILE A 56 2.62 -3.84 -8.84
N ALA A 57 3.92 -3.97 -8.54
CA ALA A 57 4.99 -3.59 -9.47
C ALA A 57 6.22 -4.50 -9.31
N PRO A 58 7.12 -4.57 -10.30
CA PRO A 58 8.37 -5.34 -10.17
C PRO A 58 9.40 -4.69 -9.25
N SER A 59 9.33 -3.36 -9.10
CA SER A 59 10.17 -2.60 -8.17
C SER A 59 9.53 -1.25 -7.87
N PHE A 60 9.80 -0.76 -6.67
CA PHE A 60 9.38 0.56 -6.19
C PHE A 60 10.59 1.40 -5.79
N ALA A 61 10.47 2.72 -5.86
CA ALA A 61 11.43 3.60 -5.21
C ALA A 61 11.29 3.51 -3.68
N ASP A 62 12.41 3.47 -2.94
CA ASP A 62 12.42 3.25 -1.49
C ASP A 62 11.53 4.24 -0.71
N ILE A 63 11.60 5.52 -1.07
CA ILE A 63 10.78 6.58 -0.45
C ILE A 63 9.30 6.34 -0.71
N PHE A 64 8.95 6.02 -1.96
CA PHE A 64 7.56 5.77 -2.34
C PHE A 64 7.01 4.53 -1.63
N TYR A 65 7.80 3.45 -1.58
CA TYR A 65 7.45 2.21 -0.88
C TYR A 65 7.11 2.47 0.59
N ASN A 66 7.97 3.19 1.31
CA ASN A 66 7.74 3.52 2.71
C ASN A 66 6.51 4.43 2.90
N ASN A 67 6.31 5.41 2.02
CA ASN A 67 5.16 6.30 2.09
C ASN A 67 3.83 5.57 1.82
N CYS A 68 3.81 4.53 0.98
CA CYS A 68 2.61 3.73 0.79
C CYS A 68 2.14 3.09 2.11
N PHE A 69 3.04 2.46 2.87
CA PHE A 69 2.66 1.85 4.16
C PHE A 69 2.15 2.87 5.16
N LYS A 70 2.79 4.04 5.25
CA LYS A 70 2.36 5.14 6.12
C LYS A 70 0.97 5.68 5.78
N ASN A 71 0.48 5.46 4.56
CA ASN A 71 -0.84 5.91 4.12
C ASN A 71 -1.83 4.74 4.01
N GLY A 72 -1.53 3.57 4.58
CA GLY A 72 -2.42 2.41 4.54
C GLY A 72 -2.54 1.74 3.17
N MET A 73 -1.60 2.00 2.25
CA MET A 73 -1.55 1.37 0.94
C MET A 73 -0.61 0.16 0.96
N LEU A 74 -0.99 -0.90 0.24
CA LEU A 74 -0.20 -2.12 0.10
C LEU A 74 0.59 -2.10 -1.23
N PRO A 75 1.90 -1.80 -1.22
CA PRO A 75 2.77 -2.06 -2.36
C PRO A 75 3.22 -3.52 -2.35
N VAL A 76 3.00 -4.23 -3.46
CA VAL A 76 3.34 -5.64 -3.65
C VAL A 76 4.39 -5.77 -4.74
N VAL A 77 5.51 -6.41 -4.41
CA VAL A 77 6.59 -6.69 -5.36
C VAL A 77 6.38 -8.06 -5.98
N LEU A 78 6.31 -8.12 -7.31
CA LEU A 78 6.16 -9.38 -8.07
C LEU A 78 7.03 -9.39 -9.31
N ASP A 79 7.42 -10.58 -9.77
CA ASP A 79 8.12 -10.73 -11.03
C ASP A 79 7.31 -10.20 -12.22
N GLU A 80 8.00 -9.66 -13.22
CA GLU A 80 7.37 -9.11 -14.43
C GLU A 80 6.44 -10.11 -15.12
N LYS A 81 6.80 -11.41 -15.13
CA LYS A 81 5.98 -12.47 -15.72
C LYS A 81 4.62 -12.61 -15.02
N LYS A 82 4.61 -12.52 -13.69
CA LYS A 82 3.39 -12.59 -12.86
C LYS A 82 2.53 -11.34 -13.06
N ILE A 83 3.17 -10.17 -13.18
CA ILE A 83 2.46 -8.92 -13.45
C ILE A 83 1.85 -8.92 -14.84
N GLU A 84 2.57 -9.38 -15.85
CA GLU A 84 2.04 -9.50 -17.21
C GLU A 84 0.84 -10.45 -17.25
N GLU A 85 0.89 -11.56 -16.51
CA GLU A 85 -0.25 -12.46 -16.34
C GLU A 85 -1.47 -11.75 -15.74
N LEU A 86 -1.29 -10.97 -14.67
CA LEU A 86 -2.35 -10.17 -14.06
C LEU A 86 -2.90 -9.10 -15.03
N VAL A 87 -2.04 -8.48 -15.85
CA VAL A 87 -2.45 -7.50 -16.86
C VAL A 87 -3.29 -8.17 -17.96
N GLN A 88 -2.93 -9.36 -18.42
CA GLN A 88 -3.75 -10.07 -19.40
C GLN A 88 -5.08 -10.53 -18.81
N TYR A 89 -5.09 -10.92 -17.53
CA TYR A 89 -6.31 -11.26 -16.82
C TYR A 89 -7.22 -10.04 -16.63
N SER A 90 -6.68 -8.88 -16.24
CA SER A 90 -7.47 -7.66 -15.99
C SER A 90 -8.17 -7.12 -17.25
N LYS A 91 -7.63 -7.40 -18.45
CA LYS A 91 -8.31 -7.10 -19.74
C LYS A 91 -9.65 -7.82 -19.91
N ARG A 92 -9.85 -8.94 -19.20
CA ARG A 92 -11.14 -9.67 -19.16
C ARG A 92 -12.19 -8.94 -18.33
N LYS A 93 -11.82 -7.86 -17.64
CA LYS A 93 -12.69 -7.06 -16.77
C LYS A 93 -13.25 -7.86 -15.58
N GLU A 94 -12.50 -8.88 -15.16
CA GLU A 94 -12.81 -9.69 -13.99
C GLU A 94 -12.12 -9.14 -12.75
N ASN A 95 -12.68 -9.47 -11.57
CA ASN A 95 -12.14 -9.00 -10.30
C ASN A 95 -10.86 -9.77 -9.92
N ILE A 96 -9.94 -9.03 -9.31
CA ILE A 96 -8.72 -9.57 -8.68
C ILE A 96 -8.87 -9.30 -7.18
N GLU A 97 -8.64 -10.32 -6.38
CA GLU A 97 -8.70 -10.25 -4.92
C GLU A 97 -7.30 -10.34 -4.33
N ILE A 98 -7.05 -9.61 -3.25
CA ILE A 98 -5.78 -9.60 -2.55
C ILE A 98 -6.05 -9.94 -1.09
N ASN A 99 -5.57 -11.11 -0.67
CA ASN A 99 -5.61 -11.56 0.70
C ASN A 99 -4.28 -11.24 1.39
N LEU A 100 -4.26 -10.18 2.20
CA LEU A 100 -3.07 -9.78 2.96
C LEU A 100 -2.72 -10.78 4.07
N THR A 101 -3.72 -11.43 4.67
CA THR A 101 -3.52 -12.40 5.75
C THR A 101 -2.77 -13.63 5.26
N GLU A 102 -3.15 -14.15 4.10
CA GLU A 102 -2.48 -15.29 3.46
C GLU A 102 -1.32 -14.89 2.54
N GLN A 103 -1.17 -13.58 2.27
CA GLN A 103 -0.20 -13.03 1.31
C GLN A 103 -0.38 -13.59 -0.10
N GLN A 104 -1.64 -13.65 -0.55
CA GLN A 104 -2.02 -14.22 -1.84
C GLN A 104 -2.84 -13.24 -2.67
N ILE A 105 -2.56 -13.20 -3.97
CA ILE A 105 -3.38 -12.55 -4.99
C ILE A 105 -4.16 -13.65 -5.70
N ILE A 106 -5.49 -13.55 -5.65
CA ILE A 106 -6.42 -14.53 -6.20
C ILE A 106 -7.09 -13.92 -7.43
N PHE A 107 -7.02 -14.64 -8.54
CA PHE A 107 -7.66 -14.22 -9.79
C PHE A 107 -8.09 -15.46 -10.58
N GLY A 108 -9.38 -15.55 -10.87
CA GLY A 108 -9.99 -16.72 -11.50
C GLY A 108 -9.72 -17.97 -10.67
N ASN A 109 -9.04 -18.95 -11.28
CA ASN A 109 -8.64 -20.19 -10.61
C ASN A 109 -7.15 -20.23 -10.21
N LYS A 110 -6.46 -19.09 -10.28
CA LYS A 110 -5.04 -18.98 -9.97
C LYS A 110 -4.80 -18.18 -8.71
N ARG A 111 -3.66 -18.48 -8.08
CA ARG A 111 -3.18 -17.82 -6.88
C ARG A 111 -1.71 -17.50 -7.06
N ILE A 112 -1.33 -16.27 -6.75
CA ILE A 112 0.07 -15.82 -6.73
C ILE A 112 0.40 -15.42 -5.31
N GLU A 113 1.42 -16.04 -4.75
CA GLU A 113 1.99 -15.63 -3.47
C GLU A 113 2.90 -14.42 -3.67
N PHE A 114 2.81 -13.50 -2.72
CA PHE A 114 3.72 -12.37 -2.58
C PHE A 114 4.31 -12.36 -1.18
N GLU A 115 5.43 -11.67 -1.01
CA GLU A 115 6.07 -11.53 0.28
C GLU A 115 5.95 -10.08 0.76
N ILE A 116 5.62 -9.94 2.06
CA ILE A 116 5.66 -8.67 2.77
C ILE A 116 6.29 -8.89 4.14
N ASP A 117 7.03 -7.89 4.59
CA ASP A 117 7.60 -7.86 5.93
C ASP A 117 6.49 -7.93 7.00
N SER A 118 6.66 -8.80 7.99
CA SER A 118 5.66 -9.07 9.03
C SER A 118 5.23 -7.82 9.81
N PHE A 119 6.16 -6.91 10.09
CA PHE A 119 5.87 -5.67 10.80
C PHE A 119 4.99 -4.74 9.93
N LYS A 120 5.35 -4.59 8.64
CA LYS A 120 4.54 -3.80 7.69
C LYS A 120 3.16 -4.39 7.47
N LYS A 121 3.06 -5.71 7.41
CA LYS A 121 1.78 -6.44 7.32
C LYS A 121 0.90 -6.15 8.54
N GLU A 122 1.46 -6.22 9.74
CA GLU A 122 0.74 -5.95 10.98
C GLU A 122 0.26 -4.49 11.05
N CYS A 123 1.10 -3.52 10.66
CA CYS A 123 0.71 -2.12 10.55
C CYS A 123 -0.50 -1.93 9.62
N LEU A 124 -0.51 -2.57 8.45
CA LEU A 124 -1.62 -2.49 7.49
C LEU A 124 -2.88 -3.19 7.99
N LEU A 125 -2.76 -4.34 8.65
CA LEU A 125 -3.91 -5.11 9.16
C LEU A 125 -4.60 -4.40 10.34
N ASN A 126 -3.81 -3.82 11.24
CA ASN A 126 -4.30 -3.17 12.43
C ASN A 126 -4.63 -1.68 12.20
N GLY A 127 -4.36 -1.15 11.00
CA GLY A 127 -4.54 0.27 10.67
C GLY A 127 -3.74 1.19 11.60
N LEU A 128 -2.58 0.71 12.09
CA LEU A 128 -1.75 1.41 13.07
C LEU A 128 -1.02 2.55 12.36
N ASP A 129 -1.68 3.70 12.28
CA ASP A 129 -0.98 4.97 12.19
C ASP A 129 -0.12 5.12 13.45
N ASP A 130 1.07 5.72 13.31
CA ASP A 130 2.20 5.82 14.26
C ASP A 130 1.85 6.15 15.75
N ILE A 131 0.61 6.54 16.06
CA ILE A 131 0.10 6.83 17.41
C ILE A 131 0.00 5.56 18.28
N ALA A 132 -0.34 4.41 17.72
CA ALA A 132 -0.53 3.20 18.52
C ALA A 132 0.80 2.55 18.97
N LEU A 133 1.86 2.67 18.16
CA LEU A 133 3.22 2.29 18.55
C LEU A 133 3.74 3.13 19.73
N SER A 134 3.36 4.41 19.78
CA SER A 134 3.67 5.27 20.93
C SER A 134 2.93 4.84 22.20
N LEU A 135 1.68 4.36 22.09
CA LEU A 135 0.93 3.83 23.23
C LEU A 135 1.54 2.54 23.77
N GLU A 136 1.96 1.62 22.90
CA GLU A 136 2.57 0.35 23.31
C GLU A 136 3.92 0.55 24.03
N GLN A 137 4.69 1.57 23.65
CA GLN A 137 5.88 1.99 24.39
C GLN A 137 5.55 2.71 25.70
N SER A 138 4.47 3.49 25.76
CA SER A 138 4.04 4.20 26.98
C SER A 138 3.62 3.25 28.10
N GLU A 139 2.99 2.12 27.78
CA GLU A 139 2.62 1.10 28.77
C GLU A 139 3.86 0.41 29.36
N LYS A 140 4.88 0.15 28.52
CA LYS A 140 6.18 -0.39 28.99
C LYS A 140 6.88 0.59 29.92
N ILE A 141 6.87 1.89 29.64
CA ILE A 141 7.44 2.92 30.52
C ILE A 141 6.67 2.98 31.85
N SER A 142 5.33 2.99 31.82
CA SER A 142 4.52 3.04 33.04
C SER A 142 4.73 1.82 33.95
N SER A 143 4.89 0.63 33.36
CA SER A 143 5.19 -0.59 34.12
C SER A 143 6.58 -0.56 34.78
N TYR A 144 7.58 0.03 34.10
CA TYR A 144 8.93 0.21 34.64
C TYR A 144 8.99 1.27 35.74
N GLU A 145 8.29 2.41 35.58
CA GLU A 145 8.19 3.45 36.62
C GLU A 145 7.44 2.95 37.87
N ASN A 146 6.38 2.17 37.70
CA ASN A 146 5.66 1.56 38.82
C ASN A 146 6.49 0.50 39.55
N GLN A 147 7.35 -0.26 38.84
CA GLN A 147 8.31 -1.16 39.47
C GLN A 147 9.43 -0.40 40.21
N LEU A 148 9.92 0.71 39.65
CA LEU A 148 10.91 1.56 40.32
C LEU A 148 10.36 2.17 41.62
N LYS A 149 9.12 2.68 41.62
CA LYS A 149 8.44 3.18 42.83
C LYS A 149 8.27 2.11 43.91
N LYS A 150 8.05 0.84 43.53
CA LYS A 150 7.94 -0.28 44.48
C LYS A 150 9.27 -0.73 45.06
N ASN A 151 10.36 -0.68 44.28
CA ASN A 151 11.67 -1.21 44.69
C ASN A 151 12.64 -0.17 45.23
N LYS A 152 12.39 1.14 45.04
CA LYS A 152 13.24 2.23 45.54
C LYS A 152 12.39 3.42 46.03
N PRO A 153 11.92 3.43 47.28
CA PRO A 153 11.02 4.49 47.80
C PRO A 153 11.69 5.86 48.01
N TRP A 154 12.97 6.03 47.65
CA TRP A 154 13.72 7.29 47.81
C TRP A 154 13.95 8.06 46.51
N VAL A 155 13.40 7.59 45.38
CA VAL A 155 13.51 8.28 44.09
C VAL A 155 12.24 9.11 43.88
N ASN A 156 12.31 10.38 44.29
CA ASN A 156 11.47 11.46 43.76
C ASN A 156 12.26 12.18 42.67
#